data_AF-A0A665WII1-F1
#
_entry.id   AF-A0A665WII1-F1
#
_cell.length_a   1.000
_cell.length_b   1.000
_cell.length_c   1.000
_cell.angle_alpha   90.00
_cell.angle_beta   90.00
_cell.angle_gamma   90.00
#
_symmetry.space_group_name_H-M   'P 1'
#
loop_
_entity.id
_entity.type
_entity.pdbx_description
1 polymer ?
#
loop_
_entity_poly.entity_id
_entity_poly.type
_entity_poly.pdbx_seq_one_letter_code
_entity_poly.pdbx_strand_id
1 'polypeptide(L)'
;MSLRGDSKSTFTTKEIKRQEAIYELYRGEQDLIEDLQLARKAYHDPMLKLSIMTEEELAHIFGDLDAYIPLHEDLLMKLTEETGPNGTVAQIGQIVIDWLPGLNAYKNYCSNQLAAKALLDQKKQDRRVQDFLQRCLESPFSRKLDLWSFLDIPRSRLVKYPLLLREILRHTPPDHPDGPSLEKAITIIQEILSDINVRKGESECQYYIDKLEYLDDKQRDPLIDTCKNLLCHGELRSKSGSRLHVFLFSELLVLTRPVTRNDRSCFQVYRQPIPVRDLALEDLQDGEIRMGGSFRGAFTNPEKVKNVFRVSSLDPSHGQSHTLHVNDVYHKQQWLNCLRTAMAQQQEAPPKVQQEEAVRARRRSSTLLAPVYDEETNENNLPVCGPKLRPQTLSKTRLDQKQRGSVKRKETGV
;
A
#
# COMPACT_ATOMS: atom_id res chain seq x y z
N MET A 1 45.40 9.39 53.54
CA MET A 1 45.77 8.52 52.41
C MET A 1 45.18 9.12 51.14
N SER A 2 45.99 9.31 50.10
CA SER A 2 45.50 9.71 48.77
C SER A 2 45.22 8.45 47.92
N LEU A 3 44.78 8.65 46.67
CA LEU A 3 44.55 7.68 45.60
C LEU A 3 43.19 6.93 45.63
N ARG A 4 42.22 7.48 44.88
CA ARG A 4 41.69 6.84 43.68
C ARG A 4 41.51 7.92 42.62
N GLY A 5 42.28 7.86 41.54
CA GLY A 5 42.10 8.75 40.40
C GLY A 5 41.07 8.15 39.46
N ASP A 6 40.12 8.97 38.99
CA ASP A 6 39.33 8.63 37.82
C ASP A 6 40.27 8.53 36.62
N SER A 7 40.54 7.30 36.20
CA SER A 7 41.15 7.02 34.91
C SER A 7 40.16 7.39 33.82
N LYS A 8 40.22 8.64 33.34
CA LYS A 8 39.56 9.04 32.09
C LYS A 8 39.97 8.05 31.01
N SER A 9 39.02 7.22 30.56
CA SER A 9 39.25 6.25 29.50
C SER A 9 39.48 6.99 28.19
N THR A 10 40.74 7.05 27.76
CA THR A 10 41.14 7.68 26.49
C THR A 10 40.67 6.82 25.33
N PHE A 11 39.39 6.90 24.98
CA PHE A 11 38.82 6.22 23.83
C PHE A 11 39.50 6.68 22.54
N THR A 12 39.66 5.76 21.59
CA THR A 12 40.15 6.12 20.26
C THR A 12 39.09 6.97 19.55
N THR A 13 39.50 7.84 18.62
CA THR A 13 38.57 8.62 17.80
C THR A 13 37.60 7.74 16.99
N LYS A 14 37.98 6.50 16.69
CA LYS A 14 37.09 5.53 16.03
C LYS A 14 36.02 5.00 17.00
N GLU A 15 36.39 4.66 18.23
CA GLU A 15 35.42 4.22 19.25
C GLU A 15 34.46 5.33 19.67
N ILE A 16 34.94 6.57 19.80
CA ILE A 16 34.06 7.73 20.05
C ILE A 16 32.98 7.82 18.98
N LYS A 17 33.34 7.71 17.69
CA LYS A 17 32.38 7.73 16.58
C LYS A 17 31.43 6.52 16.55
N ARG A 18 31.87 5.35 17.02
CA ARG A 18 30.99 4.19 17.20
C ARG A 18 29.92 4.47 18.25
N GLN A 19 30.31 5.04 19.39
CA GLN A 19 29.38 5.43 20.45
C GLN A 19 28.45 6.58 20.02
N GLU A 20 28.96 7.58 19.27
CA GLU A 20 28.14 8.65 18.67
C GLU A 20 27.04 8.07 17.74
N ALA A 21 27.39 7.11 16.88
CA ALA A 21 26.44 6.47 15.97
C ALA A 21 25.39 5.59 16.70
N ILE A 22 25.80 4.90 17.78
CA ILE A 22 24.88 4.15 18.66
C ILE A 22 23.93 5.13 19.38
N TYR A 23 24.45 6.27 19.84
CA TYR A 23 23.64 7.30 20.50
C TYR A 23 22.69 8.02 19.51
N GLU A 24 23.05 8.19 18.23
CA GLU A 24 22.15 8.68 17.18
C GLU A 24 20.96 7.73 16.96
N LEU A 25 21.22 6.40 16.93
CA LEU A 25 20.16 5.39 16.89
C LEU A 25 19.23 5.56 18.10
N TYR A 26 19.78 5.52 19.32
CA TYR A 26 19.04 5.68 20.58
C TYR A 26 18.19 6.96 20.60
N ARG A 27 18.79 8.13 20.33
CA ARG A 27 18.09 9.42 20.28
C ARG A 27 16.94 9.41 19.28
N GLY A 28 17.18 8.86 18.09
CA GLY A 28 16.14 8.79 17.07
C GLY A 28 14.99 7.82 17.39
N GLU A 29 15.18 6.84 18.29
CA GLU A 29 14.08 6.05 18.83
C GLU A 29 13.29 6.83 19.90
N GLN A 30 13.96 7.61 20.77
CA GLN A 30 13.29 8.52 21.70
C GLN A 30 12.41 9.53 20.96
N ASP A 31 12.98 10.23 19.97
CA ASP A 31 12.27 11.24 19.17
C ASP A 31 11.06 10.62 18.42
N LEU A 32 11.19 9.37 17.95
CA LEU A 32 10.10 8.62 17.31
C LEU A 32 8.96 8.31 18.30
N ILE A 33 9.28 7.82 19.50
CA ILE A 33 8.27 7.49 20.52
C ILE A 33 7.54 8.76 20.97
N GLU A 34 8.26 9.87 21.17
CA GLU A 34 7.66 11.18 21.48
C GLU A 34 6.68 11.61 20.39
N ASP A 35 7.07 11.49 19.11
CA ASP A 35 6.22 11.87 17.98
C ASP A 35 5.02 10.93 17.76
N LEU A 36 5.16 9.62 18.00
CA LEU A 36 4.05 8.66 17.98
C LEU A 36 3.06 8.89 19.14
N GLN A 37 3.58 9.15 20.35
CA GLN A 37 2.75 9.50 21.50
C GLN A 37 2.04 10.85 21.28
N LEU A 38 2.68 11.80 20.61
CA LEU A 38 2.07 13.07 20.23
C LEU A 38 0.96 12.88 19.18
N ALA A 39 1.21 12.09 18.13
CA ALA A 39 0.19 11.74 17.14
C ALA A 39 -1.06 11.11 17.79
N ARG A 40 -0.86 10.25 18.80
CA ARG A 40 -1.95 9.70 19.61
C ARG A 40 -2.67 10.78 20.43
N LYS A 41 -1.96 11.39 21.38
CA LYS A 41 -2.53 12.25 22.43
C LYS A 41 -3.07 13.59 21.91
N ALA A 42 -2.50 14.14 20.84
CA ALA A 42 -2.87 15.46 20.29
C ALA A 42 -3.76 15.41 19.05
N TYR A 43 -3.83 14.27 18.34
CA TYR A 43 -4.68 14.12 17.15
C TYR A 43 -5.71 13.00 17.29
N HIS A 44 -5.28 11.75 17.48
CA HIS A 44 -6.20 10.59 17.56
C HIS A 44 -7.23 10.74 18.69
N ASP A 45 -6.77 10.83 19.95
CA ASP A 45 -7.65 10.77 21.12
C ASP A 45 -8.62 11.98 21.19
N PRO A 46 -8.21 13.23 20.87
CA PRO A 46 -9.13 14.35 20.79
C PRO A 46 -10.14 14.21 19.66
N MET A 47 -9.77 13.69 18.49
CA MET A 47 -10.71 13.48 17.39
C MET A 47 -11.75 12.40 17.71
N LEU A 48 -11.36 11.32 18.41
CA LEU A 48 -12.28 10.30 18.90
C LEU A 48 -13.23 10.89 19.96
N LYS A 49 -12.67 11.52 21.01
CA LYS A 49 -13.41 12.06 22.16
C LYS A 49 -14.38 13.19 21.80
N LEU A 50 -14.04 14.00 20.80
CA LEU A 50 -14.90 15.06 20.26
C LEU A 50 -15.80 14.57 19.11
N SER A 51 -15.74 13.27 18.77
CA SER A 51 -16.46 12.65 17.66
C SER A 51 -16.31 13.44 16.35
N ILE A 52 -15.08 13.84 16.04
CA ILE A 52 -14.69 14.54 14.80
C ILE A 52 -14.55 13.52 13.65
N MET A 53 -14.03 12.34 13.96
CA MET A 53 -14.05 11.14 13.11
C MET A 53 -14.49 9.94 13.93
N THR A 54 -14.96 8.88 13.26
CA THR A 54 -15.35 7.63 13.94
C THR A 54 -14.11 6.82 14.35
N GLU A 55 -14.30 5.86 15.24
CA GLU A 55 -13.26 4.91 15.65
C GLU A 55 -12.71 4.10 14.45
N GLU A 56 -13.58 3.65 13.54
CA GLU A 56 -13.20 2.97 12.30
C GLU A 56 -12.34 3.86 11.37
N GLU A 57 -12.72 5.13 11.21
CA GLU A 57 -11.98 6.11 10.40
C GLU A 57 -10.61 6.44 11.00
N LEU A 58 -10.53 6.54 12.34
CA LEU A 58 -9.29 6.79 13.05
C LEU A 58 -8.37 5.57 13.03
N ALA A 59 -8.88 4.36 13.26
CA ALA A 59 -8.12 3.13 13.09
C ALA A 59 -7.58 2.99 11.65
N HIS A 60 -8.37 3.38 10.64
CA HIS A 60 -7.93 3.38 9.25
C HIS A 60 -6.84 4.42 8.93
N ILE A 61 -6.84 5.58 9.60
CA ILE A 61 -5.84 6.63 9.38
C ILE A 61 -4.55 6.41 10.20
N PHE A 62 -4.68 6.06 11.48
CA PHE A 62 -3.57 5.99 12.43
C PHE A 62 -2.96 4.59 12.57
N GLY A 63 -3.66 3.54 12.13
CA GLY A 63 -3.23 2.15 12.30
C GLY A 63 -3.15 1.73 13.77
N ASP A 64 -2.34 0.71 14.05
CA ASP A 64 -2.19 0.12 15.37
C ASP A 64 -1.05 0.79 16.16
N LEU A 65 -1.32 2.00 16.67
CA LEU A 65 -0.37 2.74 17.50
C LEU A 65 0.06 1.98 18.77
N ASP A 66 -0.72 0.99 19.22
CA ASP A 66 -0.45 0.18 20.42
C ASP A 66 0.53 -0.96 20.14
N ALA A 67 0.60 -1.47 18.92
CA ALA A 67 1.69 -2.35 18.49
C ALA A 67 3.02 -1.60 18.29
N TYR A 68 2.98 -0.32 17.90
CA TYR A 68 4.18 0.39 17.45
C TYR A 68 5.02 0.97 18.59
N ILE A 69 4.42 1.67 19.56
CA ILE A 69 5.18 2.36 20.62
C ILE A 69 5.98 1.38 21.50
N PRO A 70 5.41 0.28 22.03
CA PRO A 70 6.14 -0.66 22.89
C PRO A 70 7.31 -1.35 22.20
N LEU A 71 7.24 -1.53 20.87
CA LEU A 71 8.34 -2.08 20.09
C LEU A 71 9.59 -1.19 20.17
N HIS A 72 9.42 0.13 20.07
CA HIS A 72 10.55 1.07 20.16
C HIS A 72 11.02 1.28 21.60
N GLU A 73 10.11 1.21 22.57
CA GLU A 73 10.44 1.25 24.01
C GLU A 73 11.29 0.02 24.43
N ASP A 74 11.01 -1.17 23.89
CA ASP A 74 11.82 -2.39 24.09
C ASP A 74 13.28 -2.24 23.58
N LEU A 75 13.49 -1.60 22.43
CA LEU A 75 14.84 -1.31 21.93
C LEU A 75 15.58 -0.34 22.85
N LEU A 76 14.93 0.76 23.27
CA LEU A 76 15.53 1.72 24.20
C LEU A 76 15.88 1.07 25.54
N MET A 77 15.01 0.21 26.07
CA MET A 77 15.25 -0.55 27.31
C MET A 77 16.51 -1.41 27.17
N LYS A 78 16.61 -2.26 26.15
CA LYS A 78 17.77 -3.13 25.91
C LYS A 78 19.07 -2.35 25.70
N LEU A 79 19.03 -1.24 24.97
CA LEU A 79 20.19 -0.35 24.80
C LEU A 79 20.62 0.31 26.11
N THR A 80 19.67 0.61 27.00
CA THR A 80 19.95 1.18 28.33
C THR A 80 20.58 0.13 29.26
N GLU A 81 20.10 -1.11 29.22
CA GLU A 81 20.64 -2.24 30.00
C GLU A 81 22.08 -2.60 29.57
N GLU A 82 22.39 -2.54 28.28
CA GLU A 82 23.73 -2.78 27.71
C GLU A 82 24.65 -1.54 27.75
N THR A 83 24.18 -0.41 28.27
CA THR A 83 25.02 0.78 28.50
C THR A 83 25.81 0.62 29.80
N GLY A 84 27.14 0.48 29.69
CA GLY A 84 28.02 0.32 30.83
C GLY A 84 28.09 1.54 31.77
N PRO A 85 28.65 1.42 32.99
CA PRO A 85 28.74 2.52 33.97
C PRO A 85 29.53 3.75 33.50
N ASN A 86 30.30 3.62 32.42
CA ASN A 86 31.06 4.65 31.73
C ASN A 86 30.28 5.35 30.60
N GLY A 87 29.00 4.97 30.38
CA GLY A 87 28.14 5.51 29.32
C GLY A 87 28.38 4.93 27.92
N THR A 88 29.12 3.82 27.80
CA THR A 88 29.38 3.18 26.49
C THR A 88 28.64 1.85 26.34
N VAL A 89 28.06 1.62 25.15
CA VAL A 89 27.49 0.31 24.78
C VAL A 89 28.62 -0.58 24.26
N ALA A 90 28.80 -1.75 24.89
CA ALA A 90 29.83 -2.69 24.48
C ALA A 90 29.48 -3.33 23.13
N GLN A 91 28.38 -4.07 23.09
CA GLN A 91 27.87 -4.78 21.92
C GLN A 91 26.42 -4.36 21.63
N ILE A 92 26.08 -4.23 20.36
CA ILE A 92 24.73 -3.83 19.91
C ILE A 92 24.15 -4.79 18.87
N GLY A 93 25.01 -5.54 18.17
CA GLY A 93 24.62 -6.35 17.01
C GLY A 93 23.54 -7.39 17.31
N GLN A 94 23.65 -8.09 18.44
CA GLN A 94 22.65 -9.09 18.83
C GLN A 94 21.31 -8.44 19.23
N ILE A 95 21.34 -7.31 19.94
CA ILE A 95 20.14 -6.54 20.33
C ILE A 95 19.31 -6.19 19.09
N VAL A 96 19.96 -5.66 18.06
CA VAL A 96 19.26 -5.26 16.83
C VAL A 96 18.83 -6.47 15.98
N ILE A 97 19.59 -7.57 15.96
CA ILE A 97 19.17 -8.82 15.28
C ILE A 97 17.84 -9.32 15.86
N ASP A 98 17.71 -9.37 17.19
CA ASP A 98 16.52 -9.92 17.85
C ASP A 98 15.33 -8.97 17.80
N TRP A 99 15.59 -7.66 17.75
CA TRP A 99 14.57 -6.63 17.69
C TRP A 99 14.00 -6.39 16.28
N LEU A 100 14.84 -6.37 15.24
CA LEU A 100 14.46 -6.02 13.87
C LEU A 100 13.23 -6.78 13.33
N PRO A 101 13.03 -8.09 13.57
CA PRO A 101 11.84 -8.82 13.13
C PRO A 101 10.51 -8.23 13.62
N GLY A 102 10.50 -7.49 14.74
CA GLY A 102 9.31 -6.79 15.24
C GLY A 102 8.80 -5.69 14.30
N LEU A 103 9.67 -5.10 13.47
CA LEU A 103 9.30 -4.07 12.50
C LEU A 103 8.32 -4.56 11.41
N ASN A 104 8.11 -5.88 11.28
CA ASN A 104 7.05 -6.44 10.44
C ASN A 104 5.64 -5.97 10.87
N ALA A 105 5.45 -5.48 12.10
CA ALA A 105 4.21 -4.81 12.53
C ALA A 105 3.82 -3.62 11.62
N TYR A 106 4.79 -2.93 11.04
CA TYR A 106 4.56 -1.82 10.12
C TYR A 106 4.15 -2.25 8.70
N LYS A 107 4.18 -3.54 8.35
CA LYS A 107 3.81 -4.02 7.01
C LYS A 107 2.39 -3.60 6.63
N ASN A 108 1.43 -3.80 7.53
CA ASN A 108 0.04 -3.38 7.34
C ASN A 108 -0.10 -1.85 7.34
N TYR A 109 0.65 -1.16 8.22
CA TYR A 109 0.65 0.30 8.31
C TYR A 109 1.06 0.94 6.98
N CYS A 110 2.26 0.60 6.50
CA CYS A 110 2.82 1.15 5.27
C CYS A 110 2.02 0.75 4.02
N SER A 111 1.37 -0.42 4.02
CA SER A 111 0.52 -0.83 2.90
C SER A 111 -0.83 -0.11 2.85
N ASN A 112 -1.38 0.31 4.00
CA ASN A 112 -2.64 1.05 4.07
C ASN A 112 -2.49 2.57 3.81
N GLN A 113 -1.27 3.12 3.77
CA GLN A 113 -1.01 4.56 3.66
C GLN A 113 -1.74 5.25 2.50
N LEU A 114 -1.93 4.60 1.34
CA LEU A 114 -2.68 5.18 0.21
C LEU A 114 -4.16 5.38 0.55
N ALA A 115 -4.80 4.38 1.17
CA ALA A 115 -6.20 4.45 1.57
C ALA A 115 -6.40 5.42 2.75
N ALA A 116 -5.51 5.37 3.75
CA ALA A 116 -5.44 6.33 4.85
C ALA A 116 -5.33 7.78 4.35
N LYS A 117 -4.46 8.05 3.37
CA LYS A 117 -4.34 9.37 2.74
C LYS A 117 -5.64 9.79 2.05
N ALA A 118 -6.24 8.90 1.27
CA ALA A 118 -7.45 9.19 0.53
C ALA A 118 -8.62 9.51 1.47
N LEU A 119 -8.77 8.77 2.58
CA LEU A 119 -9.75 9.05 3.61
C LEU A 119 -9.46 10.39 4.31
N LEU A 120 -8.20 10.68 4.66
CA LEU A 120 -7.83 11.96 5.27
C LEU A 120 -8.10 13.15 4.34
N ASP A 121 -7.77 13.04 3.05
CA ASP A 121 -8.01 14.11 2.07
C ASP A 121 -9.51 14.27 1.73
N GLN A 122 -10.31 13.20 1.82
CA GLN A 122 -11.78 13.30 1.83
C GLN A 122 -12.27 14.03 3.10
N LYS A 123 -11.77 13.63 4.27
CA LYS A 123 -12.19 14.17 5.57
C LYS A 123 -11.81 15.63 5.79
N LYS A 124 -10.74 16.13 5.15
CA LYS A 124 -10.41 17.56 5.10
C LYS A 124 -11.50 18.45 4.46
N GLN A 125 -12.49 17.87 3.78
CA GLN A 125 -13.69 18.60 3.31
C GLN A 125 -14.73 18.83 4.42
N ASP A 126 -14.69 18.07 5.51
CA ASP A 126 -15.50 18.35 6.70
C ASP A 126 -14.85 19.51 7.48
N ARG A 127 -15.63 20.58 7.64
CA ARG A 127 -15.22 21.77 8.40
C ARG A 127 -14.78 21.45 9.83
N ARG A 128 -15.36 20.45 10.50
CA ARG A 128 -14.96 20.05 11.86
C ARG A 128 -13.55 19.48 11.89
N VAL A 129 -13.19 18.69 10.88
CA VAL A 129 -11.83 18.15 10.69
C VAL A 129 -10.87 19.27 10.32
N GLN A 130 -11.25 20.14 9.38
CA GLN A 130 -10.43 21.29 8.96
C GLN A 130 -10.13 22.24 10.13
N ASP A 131 -11.16 22.68 10.86
CA ASP A 131 -11.03 23.58 12.02
C ASP A 131 -10.17 22.95 13.13
N PHE A 132 -10.23 21.62 13.32
CA PHE A 132 -9.39 20.91 14.28
C PHE A 132 -7.92 20.86 13.84
N LEU A 133 -7.65 20.41 12.61
CA LEU A 133 -6.28 20.32 12.08
C LEU A 133 -5.58 21.69 12.04
N GLN A 134 -6.34 22.76 11.76
CA GLN A 134 -5.84 24.13 11.81
C GLN A 134 -5.41 24.54 13.23
N ARG A 135 -6.20 24.23 14.26
CA ARG A 135 -5.83 24.49 15.67
C ARG A 135 -4.59 23.71 16.10
N CYS A 136 -4.41 22.48 15.60
CA CYS A 136 -3.19 21.71 15.84
C CYS A 136 -1.97 22.40 15.21
N LEU A 137 -2.07 22.85 13.95
CA LEU A 137 -1.00 23.60 13.25
C LEU A 137 -0.63 24.92 13.93
N GLU A 138 -1.61 25.61 14.54
CA GLU A 138 -1.39 26.83 15.32
C GLU A 138 -0.77 26.57 16.71
N SER A 139 -0.83 25.33 17.19
CA SER A 139 -0.31 24.94 18.51
C SER A 139 1.19 24.59 18.45
N PRO A 140 2.00 24.98 19.45
CA PRO A 140 3.46 24.77 19.43
C PRO A 140 3.91 23.31 19.25
N PHE A 141 3.14 22.35 19.77
CA PHE A 141 3.47 20.92 19.71
C PHE A 141 3.61 20.40 18.29
N SER A 142 2.88 20.97 17.31
CA SER A 142 2.93 20.50 15.92
C SER A 142 4.28 20.73 15.26
N ARG A 143 5.11 21.65 15.79
CA ARG A 143 6.33 22.16 15.13
C ARG A 143 6.06 22.68 13.71
N LYS A 144 4.82 23.13 13.43
CA LYS A 144 4.27 23.50 12.11
C LYS A 144 4.19 22.36 11.08
N LEU A 145 4.26 21.09 11.53
CA LEU A 145 4.02 19.92 10.71
C LEU A 145 2.53 19.59 10.68
N ASP A 146 2.02 19.18 9.51
CA ASP A 146 0.64 18.73 9.37
C ASP A 146 0.46 17.28 9.85
N LEU A 147 -0.79 16.83 10.04
CA LEU A 147 -1.06 15.45 10.48
C LEU A 147 -0.45 14.41 9.52
N TRP A 148 -0.42 14.67 8.22
CA TRP A 148 0.19 13.73 7.27
C TRP A 148 1.70 13.57 7.50
N SER A 149 2.40 14.66 7.82
CA SER A 149 3.82 14.62 8.18
C SER A 149 4.09 13.70 9.37
N PHE A 150 3.22 13.67 10.39
CA PHE A 150 3.32 12.73 11.51
C PHE A 150 3.02 11.27 11.11
N LEU A 151 2.02 11.04 10.25
CA LEU A 151 1.69 9.70 9.73
C LEU A 151 2.75 9.12 8.78
N ASP A 152 3.64 9.96 8.24
CA ASP A 152 4.76 9.51 7.40
C ASP A 152 6.03 9.17 8.23
N ILE A 153 6.10 9.55 9.51
CA ILE A 153 7.28 9.34 10.38
C ILE A 153 7.71 7.86 10.43
N PRO A 154 6.83 6.85 10.63
CA PRO A 154 7.27 5.46 10.73
C PRO A 154 7.93 4.96 9.44
N ARG A 155 7.34 5.30 8.27
CA ARG A 155 7.92 4.98 6.95
C ARG A 155 9.27 5.67 6.77
N SER A 156 9.39 6.92 7.22
CA SER A 156 10.62 7.72 7.18
C SER A 156 11.71 7.18 8.12
N ARG A 157 11.35 6.60 9.28
CA ARG A 157 12.30 5.94 10.20
C ARG A 157 12.77 4.60 9.66
N LEU A 158 11.86 3.76 9.18
CA LEU A 158 12.16 2.41 8.68
C LEU A 158 13.31 2.41 7.65
N VAL A 159 13.29 3.35 6.70
CA VAL A 159 14.33 3.47 5.66
C VAL A 159 15.68 4.01 6.16
N LYS A 160 15.77 4.51 7.40
CA LYS A 160 17.02 5.01 8.01
C LYS A 160 17.81 3.92 8.73
N TYR A 161 17.18 2.87 9.24
CA TYR A 161 17.89 1.79 9.95
C TYR A 161 19.07 1.18 9.14
N PRO A 162 18.97 0.92 7.82
CA PRO A 162 20.11 0.45 7.03
C PRO A 162 21.26 1.46 6.91
N LEU A 163 21.02 2.75 7.18
CA LEU A 163 22.06 3.79 7.19
C LEU A 163 22.71 3.88 8.57
N LEU A 164 21.90 3.91 9.63
CA LEU A 164 22.35 3.94 11.03
C LEU A 164 23.22 2.72 11.36
N LEU A 165 22.77 1.51 11.01
CA LEU A 165 23.54 0.28 11.25
C LEU A 165 24.86 0.23 10.45
N ARG A 166 24.89 0.81 9.24
CA ARG A 166 26.13 0.94 8.45
C ARG A 166 27.10 1.94 9.07
N GLU A 167 26.60 3.03 9.64
CA GLU A 167 27.45 4.02 10.31
C GLU A 167 28.08 3.45 11.59
N ILE A 168 27.33 2.66 12.37
CA ILE A 168 27.89 1.91 13.51
C ILE A 168 28.96 0.93 13.00
N LEU A 169 28.65 0.09 12.01
CA LEU A 169 29.58 -0.90 11.43
C LEU A 169 30.86 -0.26 10.90
N ARG A 170 30.78 0.93 10.27
CA ARG A 170 31.92 1.69 9.75
C ARG A 170 32.94 2.05 10.85
N HIS A 171 32.47 2.28 12.07
CA HIS A 171 33.32 2.58 13.23
C HIS A 171 33.60 1.37 14.14
N THR A 172 33.05 0.20 13.82
CA THR A 172 33.36 -1.05 14.52
C THR A 172 34.78 -1.55 14.14
N PRO A 173 35.60 -2.02 15.11
CA PRO A 173 36.87 -2.71 14.82
C PRO A 173 36.66 -4.05 14.08
N PRO A 174 37.55 -4.47 13.16
CA PRO A 174 37.37 -5.72 12.39
C PRO A 174 37.34 -7.00 13.23
N ASP A 175 37.94 -6.95 14.42
CA ASP A 175 38.03 -8.01 15.42
C ASP A 175 36.88 -7.96 16.46
N HIS A 176 35.97 -6.99 16.36
CA HIS A 176 34.87 -6.81 17.32
C HIS A 176 33.67 -7.70 16.97
N PRO A 177 33.02 -8.36 17.96
CA PRO A 177 31.91 -9.30 17.72
C PRO A 177 30.66 -8.67 17.06
N ASP A 178 30.49 -7.35 17.17
CA ASP A 178 29.43 -6.65 16.44
C ASP A 178 29.60 -6.70 14.91
N GLY A 179 30.79 -6.90 14.36
CA GLY A 179 31.04 -6.81 12.90
C GLY A 179 30.10 -7.72 12.09
N PRO A 180 30.20 -9.07 12.24
CA PRO A 180 29.31 -10.02 11.58
C PRO A 180 27.83 -9.84 11.97
N SER A 181 27.58 -9.40 13.21
CA SER A 181 26.23 -9.22 13.76
C SER A 181 25.51 -8.03 13.10
N LEU A 182 26.22 -6.92 12.88
CA LEU A 182 25.71 -5.74 12.19
C LEU A 182 25.54 -5.99 10.69
N GLU A 183 26.43 -6.75 10.04
CA GLU A 183 26.25 -7.19 8.65
C GLU A 183 24.96 -8.02 8.50
N LYS A 184 24.73 -8.98 9.40
CA LYS A 184 23.49 -9.76 9.45
C LYS A 184 22.27 -8.87 9.73
N ALA A 185 22.36 -7.92 10.67
CA ALA A 185 21.28 -6.98 10.98
C ALA A 185 20.91 -6.11 9.76
N ILE A 186 21.91 -5.61 9.02
CA ILE A 186 21.72 -4.83 7.78
C ILE A 186 20.97 -5.66 6.73
N THR A 187 21.30 -6.94 6.57
CA THR A 187 20.57 -7.85 5.66
C THR A 187 19.11 -8.01 6.09
N ILE A 188 18.85 -8.30 7.38
CA ILE A 188 17.48 -8.48 7.92
C ILE A 188 16.61 -7.23 7.66
N ILE A 189 17.11 -6.03 7.94
CA ILE A 189 16.30 -4.81 7.69
C ILE A 189 16.08 -4.57 6.20
N GLN A 190 17.04 -4.91 5.32
CA GLN A 190 16.84 -4.78 3.88
C GLN A 190 15.77 -5.75 3.34
N GLU A 191 15.71 -6.97 3.87
CA GLU A 191 14.65 -7.94 3.56
C GLU A 191 13.28 -7.45 4.02
N ILE A 192 13.16 -6.96 5.27
CA ILE A 192 11.92 -6.38 5.81
C ILE A 192 11.45 -5.18 4.97
N LEU A 193 12.36 -4.26 4.61
CA LEU A 193 12.02 -3.12 3.77
C LEU A 193 11.57 -3.53 2.36
N SER A 194 12.17 -4.58 1.79
CA SER A 194 11.77 -5.14 0.50
C SER A 194 10.35 -5.72 0.57
N ASP A 195 10.04 -6.52 1.59
CA ASP A 195 8.73 -7.13 1.79
C ASP A 195 7.63 -6.08 2.09
N ILE A 196 7.94 -5.05 2.88
CA ILE A 196 7.05 -3.89 3.08
C ILE A 196 6.79 -3.17 1.76
N ASN A 197 7.82 -2.95 0.93
CA ASN A 197 7.66 -2.29 -0.37
C ASN A 197 6.83 -3.12 -1.36
N VAL A 198 7.06 -4.43 -1.46
CA VAL A 198 6.24 -5.35 -2.25
C VAL A 198 4.79 -5.31 -1.78
N ARG A 199 4.55 -5.41 -0.47
CA ARG A 199 3.18 -5.41 0.07
C ARG A 199 2.45 -4.09 -0.13
N LYS A 200 3.18 -2.96 -0.07
CA LYS A 200 2.65 -1.65 -0.42
C LYS A 200 2.23 -1.61 -1.89
N GLY A 201 3.08 -2.10 -2.81
CA GLY A 201 2.75 -2.19 -4.24
C GLY A 201 1.54 -3.07 -4.54
N GLU A 202 1.44 -4.25 -3.90
CA GLU A 202 0.25 -5.11 -3.99
C GLU A 202 -1.02 -4.39 -3.52
N SER A 203 -0.94 -3.66 -2.40
CA SER A 203 -2.11 -2.99 -1.81
C SER A 203 -2.54 -1.75 -2.58
N GLU A 204 -1.58 -1.02 -3.17
CA GLU A 204 -1.84 0.07 -4.12
C GLU A 204 -2.48 -0.44 -5.41
N CYS A 205 -2.00 -1.58 -5.93
CA CYS A 205 -2.60 -2.27 -7.08
C CYS A 205 -4.06 -2.66 -6.78
N GLN A 206 -4.31 -3.34 -5.66
CA GLN A 206 -5.66 -3.75 -5.25
C GLN A 206 -6.59 -2.54 -5.02
N TYR A 207 -6.12 -1.49 -4.35
CA TYR A 207 -6.89 -0.28 -4.08
C TYR A 207 -7.42 0.40 -5.35
N TYR A 208 -6.65 0.36 -6.45
CA TYR A 208 -7.11 0.87 -7.73
C TYR A 208 -8.02 -0.12 -8.49
N ILE A 209 -7.77 -1.43 -8.39
CA ILE A 209 -8.64 -2.47 -8.96
C ILE A 209 -10.04 -2.40 -8.35
N ASP A 210 -10.15 -2.29 -7.01
CA ASP A 210 -11.41 -2.18 -6.26
C ASP A 210 -12.23 -0.92 -6.64
N LYS A 211 -11.62 0.03 -7.34
CA LYS A 211 -12.24 1.27 -7.82
C LYS A 211 -12.58 1.27 -9.31
N LEU A 212 -12.31 0.19 -10.04
CA LEU A 212 -12.67 0.08 -11.45
C LEU A 212 -14.19 -0.13 -11.62
N GLU A 213 -14.84 0.76 -12.37
CA GLU A 213 -16.26 0.63 -12.75
C GLU A 213 -16.39 0.21 -14.23
N TYR A 214 -17.13 -0.86 -14.49
CA TYR A 214 -17.34 -1.41 -15.84
C TYR A 214 -18.75 -1.05 -16.32
N LEU A 215 -18.89 -0.63 -17.59
CA LEU A 215 -20.19 -0.34 -18.21
C LEU A 215 -20.78 -1.54 -18.98
N ASP A 216 -19.92 -2.43 -19.44
CA ASP A 216 -20.25 -3.68 -20.15
C ASP A 216 -19.35 -4.77 -19.55
N ASP A 217 -19.90 -5.96 -19.28
CA ASP A 217 -19.13 -7.11 -18.76
C ASP A 217 -17.97 -7.49 -19.70
N LYS A 218 -18.08 -7.19 -21.00
CA LYS A 218 -16.99 -7.37 -21.96
C LYS A 218 -15.76 -6.51 -21.67
N GLN A 219 -15.85 -5.50 -20.80
CA GLN A 219 -14.71 -4.68 -20.36
C GLN A 219 -13.93 -5.31 -19.20
N ARG A 220 -14.43 -6.40 -18.61
CA ARG A 220 -13.71 -7.16 -17.59
C ARG A 220 -12.75 -8.13 -18.28
N ASP A 221 -11.46 -7.94 -18.02
CA ASP A 221 -10.43 -8.89 -18.40
C ASP A 221 -10.03 -9.70 -17.14
N PRO A 222 -10.06 -11.05 -17.17
CA PRO A 222 -9.62 -11.89 -16.04
C PRO A 222 -8.19 -11.60 -15.56
N LEU A 223 -7.33 -11.00 -16.39
CA LEU A 223 -6.00 -10.56 -15.98
C LEU A 223 -6.06 -9.52 -14.85
N ILE A 224 -7.10 -8.68 -14.79
CA ILE A 224 -7.28 -7.67 -13.73
C ILE A 224 -7.28 -8.32 -12.34
N ASP A 225 -8.04 -9.40 -12.17
CA ASP A 225 -8.18 -10.12 -10.90
C ASP A 225 -6.87 -10.80 -10.46
N THR A 226 -5.92 -10.97 -11.38
CA THR A 226 -4.59 -11.55 -11.13
C THR A 226 -3.47 -10.49 -11.01
N CYS A 227 -3.75 -9.22 -11.31
CA CYS A 227 -2.76 -8.16 -11.30
C CYS A 227 -2.34 -7.80 -9.87
N LYS A 228 -1.06 -8.00 -9.56
CA LYS A 228 -0.44 -7.63 -8.27
C LYS A 228 0.46 -6.41 -8.33
N ASN A 229 0.88 -6.00 -9.54
CA ASN A 229 1.88 -4.97 -9.74
C ASN A 229 1.30 -3.86 -10.63
N LEU A 230 1.15 -2.67 -10.07
CA LEU A 230 0.84 -1.45 -10.81
C LEU A 230 2.18 -0.74 -11.13
N LEU A 231 2.61 -0.79 -12.38
CA LEU A 231 3.91 -0.28 -12.83
C LEU A 231 3.91 1.24 -13.03
N CYS A 232 2.78 1.79 -13.49
CA CYS A 232 2.60 3.23 -13.68
C CYS A 232 1.11 3.57 -13.70
N HIS A 233 0.73 4.74 -13.19
CA HIS A 233 -0.61 5.29 -13.40
C HIS A 233 -0.61 6.82 -13.39
N GLY A 234 -1.66 7.44 -13.92
CA GLY A 234 -1.80 8.90 -13.88
C GLY A 234 -2.80 9.49 -14.86
N GLU A 235 -3.03 10.79 -14.74
CA GLU A 235 -3.91 11.55 -15.64
C GLU A 235 -3.24 11.89 -16.97
N LEU A 236 -3.88 11.51 -18.08
CA LEU A 236 -3.48 11.82 -19.45
C LEU A 236 -4.67 12.43 -20.22
N ARG A 237 -4.40 13.08 -21.36
CA ARG A 237 -5.46 13.64 -22.23
C ARG A 237 -5.55 12.84 -23.52
N SER A 238 -6.76 12.41 -23.89
CA SER A 238 -7.02 11.75 -25.18
C SER A 238 -7.00 12.75 -26.34
N LYS A 239 -6.93 12.26 -27.59
CA LYS A 239 -7.08 13.07 -28.81
C LYS A 239 -8.31 13.99 -28.83
N SER A 240 -9.39 13.63 -28.14
CA SER A 240 -10.63 14.42 -28.01
C SER A 240 -10.60 15.45 -26.86
N GLY A 241 -9.43 15.71 -26.28
CA GLY A 241 -9.26 16.60 -25.12
C GLY A 241 -9.81 16.05 -23.80
N SER A 242 -10.33 14.81 -23.80
CA SER A 242 -10.94 14.20 -22.62
C SER A 242 -9.86 13.79 -21.61
N ARG A 243 -10.06 14.12 -20.32
CA ARG A 243 -9.23 13.61 -19.23
C ARG A 243 -9.49 12.11 -19.07
N LEU A 244 -8.43 11.33 -19.08
CA LEU A 244 -8.41 9.91 -18.77
C LEU A 244 -7.45 9.71 -17.59
N HIS A 245 -7.71 8.69 -16.77
CA HIS A 245 -6.71 8.16 -15.85
C HIS A 245 -6.31 6.78 -16.37
N VAL A 246 -5.03 6.57 -16.60
CA VAL A 246 -4.51 5.33 -17.20
C VAL A 246 -3.75 4.55 -16.14
N PHE A 247 -3.91 3.23 -16.15
CA PHE A 247 -3.22 2.28 -15.29
C PHE A 247 -2.46 1.27 -16.15
N LEU A 248 -1.16 1.13 -15.93
CA LEU A 248 -0.32 0.09 -16.52
C LEU A 248 0.00 -0.92 -15.41
N PHE A 249 -0.72 -2.03 -15.42
CA PHE A 249 -0.37 -3.22 -14.63
C PHE A 249 0.70 -4.04 -15.36
N SER A 250 1.29 -5.03 -14.71
CA SER A 250 2.34 -5.89 -15.29
C SER A 250 1.95 -6.65 -16.56
N GLU A 251 0.65 -6.95 -16.73
CA GLU A 251 0.13 -7.72 -17.87
C GLU A 251 -0.94 -6.96 -18.68
N LEU A 252 -1.40 -5.79 -18.21
CA LEU A 252 -2.59 -5.13 -18.74
C LEU A 252 -2.51 -3.59 -18.66
N LEU A 253 -2.85 -2.91 -19.75
CA LEU A 253 -3.05 -1.46 -19.81
C LEU A 253 -4.56 -1.14 -19.77
N VAL A 254 -5.01 -0.45 -18.73
CA VAL A 254 -6.41 -0.05 -18.53
C VAL A 254 -6.54 1.47 -18.63
N LEU A 255 -7.31 1.94 -19.61
CA LEU A 255 -7.67 3.36 -19.72
C LEU A 255 -9.01 3.58 -19.01
N THR A 256 -9.15 4.65 -18.24
CA THR A 256 -10.37 4.95 -17.49
C THR A 256 -10.73 6.43 -17.56
N ARG A 257 -11.96 6.78 -17.15
CA ARG A 257 -12.41 8.13 -16.85
C ARG A 257 -12.63 8.25 -15.34
N PRO A 258 -12.02 9.22 -14.64
CA PRO A 258 -12.34 9.45 -13.24
C PRO A 258 -13.79 9.93 -13.12
N VAL A 259 -14.55 9.31 -12.22
CA VAL A 259 -15.96 9.61 -11.95
C VAL A 259 -16.20 9.63 -10.44
N THR A 260 -17.13 10.47 -9.98
CA THR A 260 -17.58 10.48 -8.59
C THR A 260 -18.97 9.84 -8.49
N ARG A 261 -19.12 8.83 -7.63
CA ARG A 261 -20.37 8.12 -7.34
C ARG A 261 -20.57 8.05 -5.83
N ASN A 262 -21.68 8.58 -5.32
CA ASN A 262 -22.01 8.54 -3.88
C ASN A 262 -20.80 8.99 -3.00
N ASP A 263 -20.21 10.14 -3.35
CA ASP A 263 -19.01 10.74 -2.75
C ASP A 263 -17.73 9.87 -2.76
N ARG A 264 -17.73 8.76 -3.51
CA ARG A 264 -16.55 7.94 -3.78
C ARG A 264 -15.97 8.28 -5.15
N SER A 265 -14.66 8.49 -5.20
CA SER A 265 -13.91 8.55 -6.45
C SER A 265 -13.65 7.14 -6.98
N CYS A 266 -14.09 6.90 -8.22
CA CYS A 266 -14.02 5.65 -8.96
C CYS A 266 -13.44 5.90 -10.37
N PHE A 267 -13.06 4.82 -11.05
CA PHE A 267 -12.41 4.85 -12.36
C PHE A 267 -13.22 4.04 -13.38
N GLN A 268 -14.06 4.72 -14.16
CA GLN A 268 -14.89 4.08 -15.17
C GLN A 268 -14.05 3.63 -16.36
N VAL A 269 -13.99 2.32 -16.63
CA VAL A 269 -13.18 1.74 -17.72
C VAL A 269 -13.62 2.31 -19.07
N TYR A 270 -12.66 2.85 -19.81
CA TYR A 270 -12.85 3.48 -21.10
C TYR A 270 -12.34 2.58 -22.21
N ARG A 271 -13.28 2.03 -23.00
CA ARG A 271 -13.03 1.03 -24.05
C ARG A 271 -12.49 -0.27 -23.46
N GLN A 272 -11.73 -1.05 -24.23
CA GLN A 272 -11.21 -2.35 -23.76
C GLN A 272 -9.84 -2.18 -23.11
N PRO A 273 -9.55 -2.90 -22.01
CA PRO A 273 -8.17 -3.13 -21.58
C PRO A 273 -7.34 -3.71 -22.72
N ILE A 274 -6.05 -3.35 -22.76
CA ILE A 274 -5.09 -3.83 -23.78
C ILE A 274 -4.05 -4.70 -23.06
N PRO A 275 -4.01 -6.03 -23.29
CA PRO A 275 -2.95 -6.88 -22.73
C PRO A 275 -1.57 -6.42 -23.20
N VAL A 276 -0.58 -6.41 -22.31
CA VAL A 276 0.77 -5.87 -22.60
C VAL A 276 1.48 -6.68 -23.69
N ARG A 277 1.19 -7.98 -23.82
CA ARG A 277 1.64 -8.84 -24.93
C ARG A 277 1.13 -8.40 -26.31
N ASP A 278 -0.03 -7.74 -26.35
CA ASP A 278 -0.74 -7.31 -27.56
C ASP A 278 -0.62 -5.78 -27.75
N LEU A 279 0.20 -5.10 -26.93
CA LEU A 279 0.37 -3.66 -26.91
C LEU A 279 1.42 -3.20 -27.92
N ALA A 280 1.04 -2.28 -28.81
CA ALA A 280 1.94 -1.50 -29.64
C ALA A 280 2.07 -0.06 -29.11
N LEU A 281 3.28 0.48 -29.17
CA LEU A 281 3.64 1.82 -28.69
C LEU A 281 4.33 2.63 -29.80
N GLU A 282 3.78 3.79 -30.13
CA GLU A 282 4.39 4.77 -31.03
C GLU A 282 4.75 6.04 -30.24
N ASP A 283 6.00 6.47 -30.35
CA ASP A 283 6.47 7.77 -29.88
C ASP A 283 6.25 8.81 -30.99
N LEU A 284 5.47 9.85 -30.72
CA LEU A 284 5.01 10.82 -31.72
C LEU A 284 5.73 12.16 -31.53
N GLN A 285 6.15 12.78 -32.63
CA GLN A 285 6.88 14.04 -32.62
C GLN A 285 5.94 15.25 -32.43
N ASP A 286 6.50 16.31 -31.85
CA ASP A 286 5.77 17.55 -31.56
C ASP A 286 5.16 18.18 -32.81
N GLY A 287 3.82 18.26 -32.85
CA GLY A 287 3.07 18.81 -33.97
C GLY A 287 2.69 17.84 -35.09
N GLU A 288 3.02 16.54 -35.01
CA GLU A 288 2.50 15.51 -35.94
C GLU A 288 0.98 15.36 -35.84
N ILE A 289 0.39 15.65 -34.67
CA ILE A 289 -1.03 15.45 -34.41
C ILE A 289 -1.70 16.76 -33.96
N ARG A 290 -2.88 17.02 -34.54
CA ARG A 290 -3.85 17.99 -34.04
C ARG A 290 -4.77 17.32 -33.02
N MET A 291 -4.79 17.82 -31.79
CA MET A 291 -5.78 17.44 -30.77
C MET A 291 -7.09 18.17 -31.06
N GLY A 292 -8.23 17.47 -30.93
CA GLY A 292 -9.54 18.03 -31.22
C GLY A 292 -10.23 18.54 -29.96
N GLY A 293 -10.65 19.80 -29.95
CA GLY A 293 -11.43 20.38 -28.85
C GLY A 293 -12.00 21.76 -29.16
N SER A 294 -13.30 21.82 -29.44
CA SER A 294 -14.12 23.03 -29.67
C SER A 294 -13.83 23.88 -30.92
N PHE A 295 -14.89 24.21 -31.67
CA PHE A 295 -14.88 25.10 -32.85
C PHE A 295 -14.30 26.51 -32.57
N ARG A 296 -14.20 26.93 -31.31
CA ARG A 296 -13.57 28.22 -30.93
C ARG A 296 -12.07 28.31 -31.21
N GLY A 297 -11.36 27.19 -31.36
CA GLY A 297 -9.93 27.17 -31.69
C GLY A 297 -9.58 27.48 -33.15
N ALA A 298 -10.57 27.66 -34.03
CA ALA A 298 -10.35 27.80 -35.48
C ALA A 298 -9.67 29.12 -35.92
N PHE A 299 -9.48 30.08 -35.01
CA PHE A 299 -8.99 31.43 -35.30
C PHE A 299 -7.71 31.83 -34.54
N THR A 300 -7.14 30.91 -33.75
CA THR A 300 -5.87 31.10 -33.04
C THR A 300 -4.82 30.16 -33.61
N ASN A 301 -3.59 30.67 -33.81
CA ASN A 301 -2.45 29.93 -34.32
C ASN A 301 -2.36 28.54 -33.66
N PRO A 302 -2.32 27.40 -34.41
CA PRO A 302 -2.36 26.09 -33.79
C PRO A 302 -1.11 25.87 -32.96
N GLU A 303 -1.25 25.90 -31.63
CA GLU A 303 -0.22 25.41 -30.73
C GLU A 303 0.07 23.96 -31.11
N LYS A 304 1.28 23.73 -31.64
CA LYS A 304 1.74 22.39 -32.00
C LYS A 304 1.71 21.55 -30.73
N VAL A 305 0.86 20.54 -30.73
CA VAL A 305 0.67 19.67 -29.58
C VAL A 305 1.97 18.91 -29.36
N LYS A 306 2.53 19.09 -28.16
CA LYS A 306 3.78 18.48 -27.74
C LYS A 306 3.53 17.27 -26.85
N ASN A 307 4.57 16.49 -26.56
CA ASN A 307 4.53 15.45 -25.53
C ASN A 307 3.41 14.42 -25.76
N VAL A 308 3.28 13.94 -27.00
CA VAL A 308 2.27 12.96 -27.41
C VAL A 308 2.90 11.58 -27.62
N PHE A 309 2.17 10.52 -27.30
CA PHE A 309 2.46 9.15 -27.73
C PHE A 309 1.15 8.43 -28.09
N ARG A 310 1.22 7.27 -28.74
CA ARG A 310 0.07 6.43 -29.06
C ARG A 310 0.29 5.02 -28.52
N VAL A 311 -0.75 4.49 -27.90
CA VAL A 311 -0.89 3.06 -27.64
C VAL A 311 -1.96 2.46 -28.55
N SER A 312 -1.78 1.21 -28.97
CA SER A 312 -2.80 0.46 -29.72
C SER A 312 -2.73 -1.03 -29.44
N SER A 313 -3.86 -1.71 -29.58
CA SER A 313 -3.89 -3.18 -29.61
C SER A 313 -3.48 -3.70 -31.00
N LEU A 314 -2.62 -4.71 -31.01
CA LEU A 314 -2.27 -5.51 -32.19
C LEU A 314 -3.34 -6.56 -32.52
N ASP A 315 -4.23 -6.89 -31.58
CA ASP A 315 -5.33 -7.83 -31.81
C ASP A 315 -6.35 -7.22 -32.80
N PRO A 316 -6.55 -7.83 -33.99
CA PRO A 316 -7.52 -7.34 -34.97
C PRO A 316 -8.96 -7.32 -34.47
N SER A 317 -9.31 -8.18 -33.51
CA SER A 317 -10.66 -8.24 -32.90
C SER A 317 -10.92 -7.07 -31.94
N HIS A 318 -9.86 -6.44 -31.45
CA HIS A 318 -9.88 -5.35 -30.47
C HIS A 318 -9.08 -4.13 -30.95
N GLY A 319 -9.03 -3.91 -32.27
CA GLY A 319 -8.30 -2.83 -32.95
C GLY A 319 -8.66 -1.42 -32.47
N GLN A 320 -8.03 -1.01 -31.37
CA GLN A 320 -8.25 0.25 -30.66
C GLN A 320 -6.93 0.99 -30.57
N SER A 321 -6.97 2.29 -30.84
CA SER A 321 -5.81 3.18 -30.77
C SER A 321 -6.14 4.42 -29.95
N HIS A 322 -5.22 4.77 -29.05
CA HIS A 322 -5.34 5.91 -28.16
C HIS A 322 -4.09 6.78 -28.27
N THR A 323 -4.25 7.92 -28.94
CA THR A 323 -3.29 9.02 -28.84
C THR A 323 -3.48 9.72 -27.49
N LEU A 324 -2.41 9.79 -26.71
CA LEU A 324 -2.35 10.28 -25.35
C LEU A 324 -1.34 11.44 -25.27
N HIS A 325 -1.77 12.54 -24.66
CA HIS A 325 -0.98 13.74 -24.41
C HIS A 325 -0.70 13.87 -22.91
N VAL A 326 0.53 14.23 -22.57
CA VAL A 326 0.97 14.50 -21.19
C VAL A 326 1.52 15.92 -21.05
N ASN A 327 1.60 16.41 -19.81
CA ASN A 327 1.86 17.83 -19.56
C ASN A 327 3.27 18.28 -19.95
N ASP A 328 4.27 17.41 -19.85
CA ASP A 328 5.68 17.75 -20.02
C ASP A 328 6.51 16.56 -20.56
N VAL A 329 7.75 16.85 -20.97
CA VAL A 329 8.64 15.87 -21.59
C VAL A 329 9.15 14.80 -20.62
N TYR A 330 9.32 15.11 -19.34
CA TYR A 330 9.79 14.14 -18.35
C TYR A 330 8.70 13.12 -18.04
N HIS A 331 7.46 13.59 -17.86
CA HIS A 331 6.29 12.72 -17.71
C HIS A 331 6.07 11.86 -18.97
N LYS A 332 6.35 12.38 -20.18
CA LYS A 332 6.33 11.56 -21.41
C LYS A 332 7.36 10.44 -21.35
N GLN A 333 8.61 10.76 -21.01
CA GLN A 333 9.66 9.73 -20.92
C GLN A 333 9.38 8.71 -19.80
N GLN A 334 8.80 9.12 -18.67
CA GLN A 334 8.36 8.19 -17.63
C GLN A 334 7.34 7.17 -18.18
N TRP A 335 6.28 7.62 -18.85
CA TRP A 335 5.29 6.73 -19.47
C TRP A 335 5.90 5.81 -20.52
N LEU A 336 6.69 6.37 -21.45
CA LEU A 336 7.34 5.59 -22.50
C LEU A 336 8.27 4.52 -21.93
N ASN A 337 9.03 4.83 -20.88
CA ASN A 337 9.93 3.89 -20.24
C ASN A 337 9.16 2.80 -19.49
N CYS A 338 8.14 3.15 -18.70
CA CYS A 338 7.29 2.16 -18.03
C CYS A 338 6.61 1.20 -19.02
N LEU A 339 6.06 1.72 -20.13
CA LEU A 339 5.43 0.92 -21.19
C LEU A 339 6.45 0.00 -21.88
N ARG A 340 7.63 0.51 -22.27
CA ARG A 340 8.71 -0.28 -22.87
C ARG A 340 9.21 -1.39 -21.93
N THR A 341 9.40 -1.10 -20.64
CA THR A 341 9.82 -2.10 -19.66
C THR A 341 8.77 -3.20 -19.48
N ALA A 342 7.48 -2.84 -19.39
CA ALA A 342 6.40 -3.83 -19.30
C ALA A 342 6.36 -4.74 -20.54
N MET A 343 6.47 -4.16 -21.74
CA MET A 343 6.51 -4.90 -23.00
C MET A 343 7.72 -5.84 -23.09
N ALA A 344 8.90 -5.40 -22.66
CA ALA A 344 10.12 -6.22 -22.64
C ALA A 344 10.00 -7.40 -21.67
N GLN A 345 9.46 -7.19 -20.47
CA GLN A 345 9.24 -8.26 -19.48
C GLN A 345 8.31 -9.36 -19.98
N GLN A 346 7.33 -9.05 -20.84
CA GLN A 346 6.47 -10.04 -21.49
C GLN A 346 7.14 -10.78 -22.66
N GLN A 347 8.18 -10.21 -23.27
CA GLN A 347 8.97 -10.86 -24.34
C GLN A 347 10.07 -11.77 -23.79
N GLU A 348 10.63 -11.46 -22.62
CA GLU A 348 11.61 -12.29 -21.92
C GLU A 348 10.97 -13.45 -21.14
N ALA A 349 9.66 -13.37 -20.85
CA ALA A 349 8.92 -14.48 -20.27
C ALA A 349 8.93 -15.69 -21.22
N PRO A 350 9.35 -16.90 -20.77
CA PRO A 350 9.38 -18.06 -21.64
C PRO A 350 7.97 -18.38 -22.15
N PRO A 351 7.80 -18.74 -23.43
CA PRO A 351 6.49 -18.96 -24.02
C PRO A 351 5.74 -20.06 -23.26
N LYS A 352 4.64 -19.69 -22.58
CA LYS A 352 3.67 -20.61 -21.98
C LYS A 352 2.86 -21.32 -23.07
N VAL A 353 3.53 -22.18 -23.83
CA VAL A 353 2.96 -22.92 -24.96
C VAL A 353 2.96 -24.41 -24.62
N GLN A 354 1.78 -25.02 -24.67
CA GLN A 354 1.54 -26.48 -24.69
C GLN A 354 1.88 -27.30 -23.42
N GLN A 355 1.36 -26.92 -22.24
CA GLN A 355 1.16 -27.90 -21.14
C GLN A 355 -0.30 -28.28 -20.85
N GLU A 356 -1.30 -27.55 -21.33
CA GLU A 356 -2.72 -27.90 -21.10
C GLU A 356 -3.26 -28.96 -22.08
N GLU A 357 -2.80 -28.99 -23.34
CA GLU A 357 -3.26 -30.00 -24.31
C GLU A 357 -2.73 -31.41 -24.00
N ALA A 358 -1.50 -31.53 -23.49
CA ALA A 358 -0.93 -32.82 -23.08
C ALA A 358 -1.69 -33.46 -21.90
N VAL A 359 -2.19 -32.64 -20.97
CA VAL A 359 -3.03 -33.10 -19.83
C VAL A 359 -4.43 -33.48 -20.30
N ARG A 360 -4.99 -32.76 -21.28
CA ARG A 360 -6.31 -33.07 -21.86
C ARG A 360 -6.29 -34.32 -22.74
N ALA A 361 -5.20 -34.57 -23.46
CA ALA A 361 -5.00 -35.79 -24.25
C ALA A 361 -4.82 -37.04 -23.35
N ARG A 362 -4.00 -36.96 -22.29
CA ARG A 362 -3.79 -38.10 -21.36
C ARG A 362 -5.04 -38.51 -20.60
N ARG A 363 -6.01 -37.61 -20.37
CA ARG A 363 -7.30 -37.94 -19.73
C ARG A 363 -8.34 -38.60 -20.64
N ARG A 364 -8.08 -38.77 -21.94
CA ARG A 364 -9.00 -39.44 -22.89
C ARG A 364 -8.60 -40.87 -23.28
N SER A 365 -7.43 -41.35 -22.83
CA SER A 365 -6.88 -42.66 -23.24
C SER A 365 -6.84 -43.72 -22.12
N SER A 366 -7.51 -43.51 -20.98
CA SER A 366 -7.55 -44.49 -19.87
C SER A 366 -8.97 -44.96 -19.52
N THR A 367 -9.83 -45.08 -20.54
CA THR A 367 -11.16 -45.71 -20.38
C THR A 367 -11.38 -46.70 -21.51
N LEU A 368 -10.95 -47.94 -21.28
CA LEU A 368 -11.54 -49.20 -21.74
C LEU A 368 -10.69 -50.36 -21.20
N LEU A 369 -11.32 -51.54 -21.02
CA LEU A 369 -10.77 -52.80 -20.49
C LEU A 369 -10.64 -52.90 -18.95
N ALA A 370 -11.74 -53.35 -18.33
CA ALA A 370 -11.71 -54.26 -17.18
C ALA A 370 -12.46 -55.54 -17.58
N PRO A 371 -11.94 -56.76 -17.31
CA PRO A 371 -12.63 -58.00 -17.61
C PRO A 371 -13.70 -58.32 -16.55
N VAL A 372 -14.74 -59.04 -16.96
CA VAL A 372 -15.78 -59.58 -16.09
C VAL A 372 -15.31 -60.91 -15.49
N TYR A 373 -15.44 -61.09 -14.18
CA TYR A 373 -15.56 -62.38 -13.50
C TYR A 373 -16.40 -62.26 -12.23
N ASP A 374 -17.12 -63.33 -11.89
CA ASP A 374 -18.22 -63.37 -10.93
C ASP A 374 -17.81 -63.63 -9.47
N GLU A 375 -18.81 -63.44 -8.60
CA GLU A 375 -19.05 -63.95 -7.23
C GLU A 375 -17.93 -64.65 -6.44
N GLU A 376 -17.71 -64.19 -5.20
CA GLU A 376 -18.20 -64.95 -4.03
C GLU A 376 -18.22 -64.12 -2.74
N THR A 377 -18.99 -64.60 -1.75
CA THR A 377 -19.35 -63.91 -0.50
C THR A 377 -18.30 -63.98 0.60
N ASN A 378 -18.17 -62.92 1.42
CA ASN A 378 -18.14 -63.12 2.88
C ASN A 378 -18.53 -61.87 3.70
N GLU A 379 -19.03 -62.08 4.92
CA GLU A 379 -19.50 -61.07 5.87
C GLU A 379 -18.34 -60.39 6.64
N ASN A 380 -18.49 -59.11 7.02
CA ASN A 380 -18.53 -58.68 8.44
C ASN A 380 -18.57 -57.14 8.66
N ASN A 381 -19.46 -56.74 9.58
CA ASN A 381 -19.42 -55.55 10.47
C ASN A 381 -19.56 -54.10 9.94
N LEU A 382 -20.74 -53.55 10.26
CA LEU A 382 -21.12 -52.14 10.52
C LEU A 382 -20.41 -51.57 11.79
N PRO A 383 -20.43 -50.25 12.14
CA PRO A 383 -21.55 -49.27 12.07
C PRO A 383 -21.12 -47.84 11.59
N VAL A 384 -21.86 -46.71 11.71
CA VAL A 384 -23.07 -46.27 12.44
C VAL A 384 -23.97 -45.39 11.53
N CYS A 385 -25.26 -45.24 11.85
CA CYS A 385 -26.24 -44.41 11.12
C CYS A 385 -26.40 -42.97 11.71
N GLY A 386 -26.27 -41.95 10.84
CA GLY A 386 -27.19 -40.81 10.61
C GLY A 386 -27.65 -39.88 11.76
N PRO A 387 -28.55 -38.91 11.49
CA PRO A 387 -29.03 -38.40 10.19
C PRO A 387 -28.92 -36.85 10.02
N LYS A 388 -29.22 -36.35 8.81
CA LYS A 388 -29.29 -34.90 8.47
C LYS A 388 -30.69 -34.33 8.72
N LEU A 389 -30.78 -33.10 9.25
CA LEU A 389 -32.03 -32.35 9.37
C LEU A 389 -32.30 -31.45 8.15
N ARG A 390 -33.58 -31.25 7.83
CA ARG A 390 -34.11 -30.42 6.72
C ARG A 390 -35.04 -29.35 7.32
N PRO A 391 -35.02 -28.08 6.88
CA PRO A 391 -35.90 -27.05 7.45
C PRO A 391 -37.36 -27.20 6.99
N GLN A 392 -38.32 -26.93 7.88
CA GLN A 392 -39.74 -26.76 7.56
C GLN A 392 -40.16 -25.28 7.57
N THR A 393 -41.30 -24.99 6.96
CA THR A 393 -41.82 -23.65 6.64
C THR A 393 -43.10 -23.29 7.42
N LEU A 394 -43.42 -21.98 7.42
CA LEU A 394 -44.67 -21.36 7.91
C LEU A 394 -44.78 -21.30 9.46
N SER A 395 -45.50 -20.35 10.08
CA SER A 395 -46.68 -19.59 9.61
C SER A 395 -46.80 -18.17 10.22
N LYS A 396 -47.70 -17.35 9.64
CA LYS A 396 -48.08 -16.00 10.10
C LYS A 396 -49.24 -16.04 11.10
N THR A 397 -49.29 -15.09 12.03
CA THR A 397 -50.59 -14.59 12.56
C THR A 397 -50.53 -13.09 12.87
N ARG A 398 -51.61 -12.37 12.52
CA ARG A 398 -51.89 -10.98 12.95
C ARG A 398 -52.74 -11.01 14.23
N LEU A 399 -52.74 -9.90 14.99
CA LEU A 399 -53.99 -9.27 15.42
C LEU A 399 -53.79 -7.78 15.78
N ASP A 400 -54.83 -7.00 15.55
CA ASP A 400 -54.86 -5.53 15.60
C ASP A 400 -55.35 -4.96 16.95
N GLN A 401 -55.20 -3.64 17.07
CA GLN A 401 -56.03 -2.66 17.81
C GLN A 401 -55.51 -2.11 19.15
N LYS A 402 -55.84 -0.86 19.55
CA LYS A 402 -56.19 0.40 18.85
C LYS A 402 -56.32 1.51 19.92
N GLN A 403 -56.24 2.78 19.48
CA GLN A 403 -56.63 4.01 20.20
C GLN A 403 -55.63 4.55 21.25
N ARG A 404 -55.59 5.84 21.60
CA ARG A 404 -55.86 7.18 21.00
C ARG A 404 -55.87 8.11 22.22
N GLY A 405 -55.10 9.19 22.25
CA GLY A 405 -55.14 10.12 23.39
C GLY A 405 -54.25 11.34 23.17
N SER A 406 -54.86 12.45 22.74
CA SER A 406 -54.18 13.74 22.60
C SER A 406 -54.54 14.63 23.79
N VAL A 407 -53.55 15.26 24.41
CA VAL A 407 -53.75 16.40 25.31
C VAL A 407 -52.75 17.50 24.93
N LYS A 408 -53.26 18.75 24.85
CA LYS A 408 -52.53 19.97 24.52
C LYS A 408 -52.24 20.80 25.78
N ARG A 409 -51.20 21.64 25.68
CA ARG A 409 -50.95 22.90 26.43
C ARG A 409 -50.66 22.81 27.93
N LYS A 410 -49.54 23.45 28.32
CA LYS A 410 -49.58 24.83 28.84
C LYS A 410 -48.26 25.58 28.64
N GLU A 411 -48.37 26.87 28.39
CA GLU A 411 -47.28 27.86 28.42
C GLU A 411 -47.17 28.47 29.83
N THR A 412 -45.97 28.94 30.19
CA THR A 412 -45.59 30.15 30.97
C THR A 412 -44.13 29.96 31.38
N GLY A 413 -43.16 30.78 30.98
CA GLY A 413 -42.88 32.13 31.52
C GLY A 413 -41.57 32.03 32.33
N VAL A 414 -40.61 32.95 32.30
CA VAL A 414 -40.61 34.38 31.95
C VAL A 414 -39.55 34.68 30.89
#